data_AF-A0A0R2T0H9-F1
#
_entry.id   AF-A0A0R2T0H9-F1
#
_cell.length_a   1.000
_cell.length_b   1.000
_cell.length_c   1.000
_cell.angle_alpha   90.00
_cell.angle_beta   90.00
_cell.angle_gamma   90.00
#
_symmetry.space_group_name_H-M   'P 1'
#
loop_
_entity.id
_entity.type
_entity.pdbx_description
1 polymer ?
#
loop_
_entity_poly.entity_id
_entity_poly.type
_entity_poly.pdbx_seq_one_letter_code
_entity_poly.pdbx_strand_id
1 'polypeptide(L)'
;MPLQRSDNTYIGVDVSVPIYAGGSNRAAVREANSQSLIAENELRGVQLEIGETVRSAYLQVQASEKIIGAAQKLVESTELSATAMQRGFELGAVTSVDVLNAIRDQFGAQRDLQQVRYEHVKFLLLLKREAGLLTADDLIEVSTWLEPSTGR
;
A
#
# COMPACT_ATOMS: atom_id res chain seq x y z
N MET A 1 -59.70 62.63 28.79
CA MET A 1 -59.84 61.17 28.61
C MET A 1 -58.44 60.57 28.51
N PRO A 2 -57.98 59.71 29.43
CA PRO A 2 -56.68 59.06 29.29
C PRO A 2 -56.79 57.77 28.46
N LEU A 3 -55.82 57.54 27.58
CA LEU A 3 -55.66 56.28 26.84
C LEU A 3 -55.04 55.25 27.78
N GLN A 4 -55.76 54.16 28.00
CA GLN A 4 -55.35 53.07 28.89
C GLN A 4 -54.31 52.21 28.17
N ARG A 5 -53.04 52.31 28.59
CA ARG A 5 -51.96 51.45 28.10
C ARG A 5 -52.05 50.11 28.83
N SER A 6 -52.29 49.03 28.09
CA SER A 6 -52.26 47.66 28.59
C SER A 6 -50.94 47.02 28.15
N ASP A 7 -50.00 46.87 29.08
CA ASP A 7 -48.79 46.07 28.84
C ASP A 7 -49.08 44.62 29.27
N ASN A 8 -49.33 43.75 28.30
CA ASN A 8 -49.44 42.31 28.55
C ASN A 8 -48.16 41.61 28.08
N THR A 9 -47.50 40.92 29.01
CA THR A 9 -46.38 40.02 28.72
C THR A 9 -46.85 38.59 28.93
N TYR A 10 -46.70 37.75 27.90
CA TYR A 10 -47.04 36.33 27.95
C TYR A 10 -45.77 35.49 27.82
N ILE A 11 -45.67 34.44 28.65
CA ILE A 11 -44.69 33.37 28.51
C ILE A 11 -45.49 32.07 28.45
N GLY A 12 -45.33 31.31 27.37
CA GLY A 12 -46.03 30.04 27.15
C GLY A 12 -45.05 28.94 26.77
N VAL A 13 -45.36 27.72 27.20
CA VAL A 13 -44.66 26.49 26.79
C VAL A 13 -45.67 25.62 26.06
N ASP A 14 -45.38 25.30 24.80
CA ASP A 14 -46.19 24.37 24.00
C ASP A 14 -45.60 22.96 24.08
N VAL A 15 -46.44 21.97 24.38
CA VAL A 15 -46.06 20.55 24.45
C VAL A 15 -47.01 19.76 23.56
N SER A 16 -46.45 19.13 22.53
CA SER A 16 -47.20 18.26 21.61
C SER A 16 -46.77 16.81 21.80
N VAL A 17 -47.72 15.94 22.16
CA VAL A 17 -47.50 14.49 22.31
C VAL A 17 -48.45 13.75 21.37
N PRO A 18 -47.97 13.23 20.23
CA PRO A 18 -48.81 12.48 19.32
C PRO A 18 -49.16 11.10 19.92
N ILE A 19 -50.46 10.85 20.13
CA ILE A 19 -50.96 9.59 20.71
C ILE A 19 -50.95 8.44 19.67
N TYR A 20 -51.20 8.74 18.38
CA TYR A 20 -51.16 7.76 17.29
C TYR A 20 -50.85 8.44 15.96
N ALA A 21 -49.82 7.95 15.26
CA ALA A 21 -49.34 8.51 13.99
C ALA A 21 -49.55 7.55 12.79
N GLY A 22 -50.54 6.64 12.86
CA GLY A 22 -50.81 5.69 11.76
C GLY A 22 -49.68 4.71 11.43
N GLY A 23 -48.71 4.57 12.34
CA GLY A 23 -47.53 3.71 12.15
C GLY A 23 -46.31 4.39 11.52
N SER A 24 -46.38 5.67 11.12
CA SER A 24 -45.26 6.40 10.50
C SER A 24 -44.04 6.48 11.41
N ASN A 25 -44.21 6.85 12.69
CA ASN A 25 -43.12 6.89 13.67
C ASN A 25 -42.46 5.50 13.84
N ARG A 26 -43.25 4.43 13.84
CA ARG A 26 -42.72 3.05 13.91
C ARG A 26 -41.97 2.68 12.64
N ALA A 27 -42.44 3.10 11.48
CA ALA A 27 -41.76 2.87 10.20
C ALA A 27 -40.43 3.62 10.14
N ALA A 28 -40.41 4.90 10.52
CA ALA A 28 -39.21 5.73 10.57
C ALA A 28 -38.15 5.14 11.53
N VAL A 29 -38.56 4.65 12.71
CA VAL A 29 -37.64 3.96 13.63
C VAL A 29 -37.09 2.68 13.03
N ARG A 30 -37.91 1.87 12.35
CA ARG A 30 -37.43 0.65 11.66
C ARG A 30 -36.45 0.99 10.55
N GLU A 31 -36.72 2.03 9.77
CA GLU A 31 -35.83 2.51 8.72
C GLU A 31 -34.49 2.96 9.29
N ALA A 32 -34.50 3.78 10.34
CA ALA A 32 -33.29 4.24 11.02
C ALA A 32 -32.45 3.06 11.56
N ASN A 33 -33.09 2.04 12.13
CA ASN A 33 -32.40 0.82 12.57
C ASN A 33 -31.77 0.07 11.40
N SER A 34 -32.47 -0.09 10.27
CA SER A 34 -31.92 -0.70 9.06
C SER A 34 -30.74 0.11 8.50
N GLN A 35 -30.83 1.43 8.48
CA GLN A 35 -29.73 2.31 8.06
C GLN A 35 -28.50 2.16 8.98
N SER A 36 -28.70 2.05 10.29
CA SER A 36 -27.61 1.76 11.25
C SER A 36 -26.94 0.42 10.94
N LEU A 37 -27.73 -0.63 10.69
CA LEU A 37 -27.19 -1.96 10.33
C LEU A 37 -26.43 -1.94 9.00
N ILE A 38 -26.87 -1.15 8.02
CA ILE A 38 -26.15 -0.97 6.76
C ILE A 38 -24.79 -0.32 7.04
N ALA A 39 -24.76 0.79 7.78
CA ALA A 39 -23.52 1.50 8.13
C ALA A 39 -22.54 0.61 8.93
N GLU A 40 -23.03 -0.23 9.85
CA GLU A 40 -22.21 -1.20 10.57
C GLU A 40 -21.58 -2.26 9.66
N ASN A 41 -22.33 -2.74 8.66
CA ASN A 41 -21.81 -3.71 7.70
C ASN A 41 -20.84 -3.08 6.71
N GLU A 42 -21.07 -1.84 6.28
CA GLU A 42 -20.14 -1.06 5.46
C GLU A 42 -18.82 -0.86 6.20
N LEU A 43 -18.86 -0.44 7.48
CA LEU A 43 -17.66 -0.32 8.32
C LEU A 43 -16.91 -1.65 8.41
N ARG A 44 -17.61 -2.76 8.64
CA ARG A 44 -17.00 -4.10 8.67
C ARG A 44 -16.35 -4.45 7.32
N GLY A 45 -17.01 -4.12 6.21
CA GLY A 45 -16.48 -4.32 4.87
C GLY A 45 -15.15 -3.60 4.67
N VAL A 46 -15.10 -2.31 4.99
CA VAL A 46 -13.88 -1.49 4.92
C VAL A 46 -12.77 -2.05 5.82
N GLN A 47 -13.09 -2.50 7.03
CA GLN A 47 -12.10 -3.09 7.94
C GLN A 47 -11.47 -4.37 7.37
N LEU A 48 -12.29 -5.22 6.74
CA LEU A 48 -11.81 -6.45 6.11
C LEU A 48 -10.94 -6.15 4.88
N GLU A 49 -11.37 -5.19 4.05
CA GLU A 49 -10.64 -4.74 2.86
C GLU A 49 -9.26 -4.18 3.22
N ILE A 50 -9.18 -3.33 4.25
CA ILE A 50 -7.89 -2.81 4.76
C ILE A 50 -7.02 -3.96 5.27
N GLY A 51 -7.59 -4.90 6.03
CA GLY A 51 -6.86 -6.06 6.54
C GLY A 51 -6.28 -6.93 5.43
N GLU A 52 -7.04 -7.17 4.36
CA GLU A 52 -6.57 -7.89 3.17
C GLU A 52 -5.45 -7.13 2.46
N THR A 53 -5.65 -5.83 2.23
CA THR A 53 -4.73 -4.99 1.47
C THR A 53 -3.37 -4.86 2.17
N VAL A 54 -3.37 -4.60 3.49
CA VAL A 54 -2.14 -4.56 4.30
C VAL A 54 -1.44 -5.91 4.31
N ARG A 55 -2.19 -7.01 4.46
CA ARG A 55 -1.61 -8.36 4.46
C ARG A 55 -0.99 -8.70 3.11
N SER A 56 -1.63 -8.33 2.01
CA SER A 56 -1.11 -8.51 0.65
C SER A 56 0.19 -7.73 0.46
N ALA A 57 0.22 -6.45 0.85
CA ALA A 57 1.43 -5.63 0.78
C ALA A 57 2.59 -6.21 1.61
N TYR A 58 2.30 -6.72 2.81
CA TYR A 58 3.30 -7.37 3.65
C TYR A 58 3.89 -8.63 2.99
N LEU A 59 3.04 -9.46 2.39
CA LEU A 59 3.49 -10.66 1.68
C LEU A 59 4.32 -10.31 0.43
N GLN A 60 4.03 -9.21 -0.25
CA GLN A 60 4.85 -8.72 -1.37
C GLN A 60 6.25 -8.29 -0.92
N VAL A 61 6.37 -7.63 0.24
CA VAL A 61 7.68 -7.30 0.83
C VAL A 61 8.46 -8.58 1.16
N GLN A 62 7.85 -9.54 1.84
CA GLN A 62 8.52 -10.82 2.15
C GLN A 62 8.92 -11.61 0.90
N ALA A 63 8.07 -11.61 -0.14
CA ALA A 63 8.37 -12.28 -1.39
C ALA A 63 9.55 -11.62 -2.11
N SER A 64 9.54 -10.29 -2.22
CA SER A 64 10.62 -9.54 -2.87
C SER A 64 11.97 -9.70 -2.16
N GLU A 65 12.00 -9.77 -0.83
CA GLU A 65 13.24 -10.07 -0.09
C GLU A 65 13.84 -11.43 -0.49
N LYS A 66 13.00 -12.46 -0.63
CA LYS A 66 13.44 -13.79 -1.11
C LYS A 66 13.90 -13.74 -2.57
N ILE A 67 13.23 -12.96 -3.42
CA ILE A 67 13.63 -12.79 -4.82
C ILE A 67 14.99 -12.08 -4.91
N ILE A 68 15.27 -11.08 -4.05
CA ILE A 68 16.60 -10.46 -3.97
C ILE A 68 17.65 -11.53 -3.66
N GLY A 69 17.42 -12.38 -2.66
CA GLY A 69 18.34 -13.45 -2.31
C GLY A 69 18.57 -14.45 -3.46
N ALA A 70 17.54 -14.77 -4.23
CA ALA A 70 17.66 -15.61 -5.41
C ALA A 70 18.44 -14.91 -6.55
N ALA A 71 18.17 -13.64 -6.80
CA ALA A 71 18.86 -12.84 -7.82
C ALA A 71 20.36 -12.67 -7.48
N GLN A 72 20.70 -12.50 -6.20
CA GLN A 72 22.10 -12.49 -5.75
C GLN A 72 22.83 -13.80 -6.08
N LYS A 73 22.20 -14.94 -5.81
CA LYS A 73 22.76 -16.25 -6.17
C LYS A 73 22.89 -16.44 -7.68
N LEU A 74 21.95 -15.91 -8.46
CA LEU A 74 22.03 -15.95 -9.91
C LEU A 74 23.22 -15.13 -10.44
N VAL A 75 23.48 -13.95 -9.86
CA VAL A 75 24.67 -13.14 -10.18
C VAL A 75 25.94 -13.92 -9.88
N GLU A 76 26.06 -14.50 -8.69
CA GLU A 76 27.23 -15.32 -8.32
C GLU A 76 27.44 -16.50 -9.28
N SER A 77 26.37 -17.22 -9.62
CA SER A 77 26.44 -18.35 -10.55
C SER A 77 26.83 -17.95 -11.97
N THR A 78 26.32 -16.82 -12.46
CA THR A 78 26.59 -16.34 -13.83
C THR A 78 27.99 -15.75 -13.93
N GLU A 79 28.49 -15.10 -12.87
CA GLU A 79 29.88 -14.65 -12.76
C GLU A 79 30.87 -15.82 -12.77
N LEU A 80 30.59 -16.88 -12.00
CA LEU A 80 31.41 -18.09 -12.03
C LEU A 80 31.40 -18.75 -13.42
N SER A 81 30.23 -18.78 -14.07
CA SER A 81 30.10 -19.33 -15.43
C SER A 81 30.88 -18.52 -16.45
N ALA A 82 30.81 -17.18 -16.40
CA ALA A 82 31.60 -16.30 -17.26
C ALA A 82 33.11 -16.54 -17.07
N THR A 83 33.55 -16.64 -15.81
CA THR A 83 34.95 -16.96 -15.47
C THR A 83 35.38 -18.31 -16.02
N ALA A 84 34.53 -19.33 -15.93
CA ALA A 84 34.81 -20.67 -16.45
C ALA A 84 34.91 -20.67 -17.99
N MET A 85 34.00 -19.97 -18.68
CA MET A 85 34.05 -19.83 -20.14
C MET A 85 35.29 -19.08 -20.59
N GLN A 86 35.69 -18.03 -19.88
CA GLN A 86 36.91 -17.28 -20.18
C GLN A 86 38.16 -18.17 -20.08
N ARG A 87 38.28 -18.97 -19.01
CA ARG A 87 39.36 -19.97 -18.89
C ARG A 87 39.28 -21.05 -19.95
N GLY A 88 38.07 -21.53 -20.27
CA GLY A 88 37.87 -22.49 -21.35
C GLY A 88 38.33 -21.95 -22.70
N PHE A 89 38.13 -20.66 -22.96
CA PHE A 89 38.57 -20.01 -24.19
C PHE A 89 40.10 -19.87 -24.25
N GLU A 90 40.74 -19.50 -23.13
CA GLU A 90 42.21 -19.49 -23.00
C GLU A 90 42.83 -20.87 -23.27
N LEU A 91 42.13 -21.93 -22.90
CA LEU A 91 42.54 -23.33 -23.13
C LEU A 91 42.08 -23.88 -24.50
N GLY A 92 41.37 -23.10 -25.32
CA GLY A 92 40.84 -23.50 -26.62
C GLY A 92 39.67 -24.51 -26.58
N ALA A 93 39.05 -24.71 -25.41
CA ALA A 93 37.95 -25.64 -25.19
C ALA A 93 36.56 -25.07 -25.51
N VAL A 94 36.41 -23.74 -25.51
CA VAL A 94 35.17 -23.03 -25.92
C VAL A 94 35.49 -21.89 -26.88
N THR A 95 34.47 -21.34 -27.53
CA THR A 95 34.61 -20.27 -28.53
C THR A 95 34.46 -18.88 -27.92
N SER A 96 34.88 -17.84 -28.65
CA SER A 96 34.67 -16.45 -28.23
C SER A 96 33.18 -16.10 -28.08
N VAL A 97 32.31 -16.74 -28.86
CA VAL A 97 30.85 -16.55 -28.77
C VAL A 97 30.31 -17.08 -27.45
N ASP A 98 30.84 -18.21 -26.96
CA ASP A 98 30.44 -18.79 -25.67
C ASP A 98 30.81 -17.85 -24.50
N VAL A 99 31.99 -17.23 -24.57
CA VAL A 99 32.42 -16.22 -23.60
C VAL A 99 31.51 -14.99 -23.64
N LEU A 100 31.23 -14.45 -24.83
CA LEU A 100 30.38 -13.28 -24.99
C LEU A 100 28.94 -13.53 -24.48
N ASN A 101 28.41 -14.74 -24.72
CA ASN A 101 27.11 -15.14 -24.20
C ASN A 101 27.11 -15.21 -22.66
N ALA A 102 28.14 -15.81 -22.06
CA ALA A 102 28.24 -15.90 -20.61
C ALA A 102 28.39 -14.52 -19.94
N ILE A 103 29.16 -13.61 -20.54
CA ILE A 103 29.28 -12.22 -20.08
C ILE A 103 27.94 -11.50 -20.20
N ARG A 104 27.24 -11.65 -21.33
CA ARG A 104 25.89 -11.08 -21.51
C ARG A 104 24.93 -11.55 -20.43
N ASP A 105 24.96 -12.84 -20.10
CA ASP A 105 24.09 -13.44 -19.09
C ASP A 105 24.44 -12.94 -17.68
N GLN A 106 25.73 -12.76 -17.36
CA GLN A 106 26.19 -12.13 -16.11
C GLN A 106 25.66 -10.70 -15.96
N PHE A 107 25.80 -9.86 -16.99
CA PHE A 107 25.28 -8.50 -16.95
C PHE A 107 23.75 -8.46 -16.91
N GLY A 108 23.09 -9.43 -17.56
CA GLY A 108 21.65 -9.64 -17.43
C GLY A 108 21.23 -9.89 -15.97
N ALA A 109 21.89 -10.84 -15.30
CA ALA A 109 21.62 -11.14 -13.89
C ALA A 109 21.87 -9.94 -12.96
N GLN A 110 22.93 -9.16 -13.19
CA GLN A 110 23.24 -7.96 -12.40
C GLN A 110 22.17 -6.89 -12.55
N ARG A 111 21.70 -6.65 -13.78
CA ARG A 111 20.59 -5.72 -14.05
C ARG A 111 19.32 -6.19 -13.35
N ASP A 112 19.00 -7.48 -13.44
CA ASP A 112 17.79 -8.04 -12.86
C ASP A 112 17.82 -7.95 -11.31
N LEU A 113 18.98 -8.18 -10.69
CA LEU A 113 19.18 -7.93 -9.25
C LEU A 113 18.87 -6.48 -8.87
N GLN A 114 19.34 -5.53 -9.68
CA GLN A 114 19.09 -4.11 -9.42
C GLN A 114 17.60 -3.75 -9.59
N GLN A 115 16.92 -4.34 -10.59
CA GLN A 115 15.48 -4.17 -10.78
C GLN A 115 14.69 -4.66 -9.56
N VAL A 116 14.99 -5.86 -9.06
CA VAL A 116 14.29 -6.43 -7.89
C VAL A 116 14.54 -5.60 -6.63
N ARG A 117 15.74 -5.05 -6.45
CA ARG A 117 16.04 -4.13 -5.33
C ARG A 117 15.14 -2.88 -5.37
N TYR A 118 14.97 -2.26 -6.53
CA TYR A 118 14.04 -1.13 -6.68
C TYR A 118 12.60 -1.54 -6.41
N GLU A 119 12.19 -2.72 -6.86
CA GLU A 119 10.84 -3.23 -6.64
C GLU A 119 10.55 -3.48 -5.17
N HIS A 120 11.52 -4.02 -4.42
CA HIS A 120 11.42 -4.20 -2.97
C HIS A 120 11.18 -2.87 -2.23
N VAL A 121 11.91 -1.81 -2.59
CA VAL A 121 11.70 -0.46 -2.03
C VAL A 121 10.27 0.03 -2.30
N LYS A 122 9.74 -0.19 -3.51
CA LYS A 122 8.35 0.15 -3.83
C LYS A 122 7.35 -0.63 -2.97
N PHE A 123 7.56 -1.92 -2.76
CA PHE A 123 6.69 -2.72 -1.91
C PHE A 123 6.74 -2.28 -0.44
N LEU A 124 7.91 -1.85 0.05
CA LEU A 124 8.04 -1.30 1.40
C LEU A 124 7.26 0.01 1.56
N LEU A 125 7.35 0.91 0.58
CA LEU A 125 6.55 2.14 0.57
C LEU A 125 5.05 1.86 0.44
N LEU A 126 4.67 0.88 -0.39
CA LEU A 126 3.28 0.44 -0.51
C LEU A 126 2.76 -0.08 0.83
N LEU A 127 3.51 -0.93 1.53
CA LEU A 127 3.13 -1.42 2.85
C LEU A 127 2.94 -0.27 3.85
N LYS A 128 3.88 0.69 3.90
CA LYS A 128 3.74 1.88 4.76
C LYS A 128 2.48 2.69 4.41
N ARG A 129 2.15 2.83 3.12
CA ARG A 129 0.93 3.52 2.65
C ARG A 129 -0.34 2.82 3.14
N GLU A 130 -0.45 1.52 2.89
CA GLU A 130 -1.63 0.73 3.26
C GLU A 130 -1.80 0.62 4.78
N ALA A 131 -0.69 0.61 5.52
CA ALA A 131 -0.71 0.65 6.98
C ALA A 131 -1.03 2.04 7.56
N GLY A 132 -1.12 3.09 6.73
CA GLY A 132 -1.32 4.47 7.16
C GLY A 132 -0.12 5.08 7.88
N LEU A 133 1.07 4.50 7.71
CA LEU A 133 2.32 4.90 8.38
C LEU A 133 3.27 5.68 7.45
N LEU A 134 2.89 5.89 6.18
CA LEU A 134 3.74 6.58 5.22
C LEU A 134 3.86 8.07 5.56
N THR A 135 5.09 8.51 5.82
CA THR A 135 5.44 9.89 6.13
C THR A 135 6.30 10.53 5.02
N ALA A 136 6.43 11.86 5.06
CA ALA A 136 7.34 12.57 4.16
C ALA A 136 8.81 12.17 4.41
N ASP A 137 9.17 11.86 5.66
CA ASP A 137 10.52 11.42 6.05
C ASP A 137 10.89 10.09 5.37
N ASP A 138 9.93 9.16 5.23
CA ASP A 138 10.15 7.89 4.53
C ASP A 138 10.50 8.09 3.05
N LEU A 139 9.91 9.11 2.41
CA LEU A 139 10.19 9.43 1.00
C LEU A 139 11.58 10.06 0.84
N ILE A 140 11.99 10.88 1.81
CA ILE A 140 13.32 11.48 1.86
C ILE A 140 14.36 10.38 2.09
N GLU A 141 14.14 9.47 3.04
CA GLU A 141 15.02 8.33 3.30
C GLU A 141 15.22 7.49 2.03
N VAL A 142 14.13 7.12 1.34
CA VAL A 142 14.24 6.37 0.08
C VAL A 142 14.99 7.16 -0.99
N SER A 143 14.81 8.48 -1.08
CA SER A 143 15.55 9.30 -2.05
C SER A 143 17.07 9.19 -1.84
N THR A 144 17.55 9.13 -0.59
CA THR A 144 18.97 8.95 -0.28
C THR A 144 19.54 7.60 -0.73
N TRP A 145 18.71 6.55 -0.77
CA TRP A 145 19.14 5.23 -1.25
C TRP A 145 19.20 5.13 -2.77
N LEU A 146 18.49 6.03 -3.47
CA LEU A 146 18.35 6.05 -4.92
C LEU A 146 19.27 7.06 -5.60
N GLU A 147 19.87 7.98 -4.83
CA GLU A 147 20.92 8.84 -5.35
C GLU A 147 22.12 7.97 -5.77
N PRO A 148 22.57 8.06 -7.04
CA PRO A 148 23.83 7.44 -7.41
C PRO A 148 24.90 8.08 -6.54
N SER A 149 25.77 7.27 -5.92
CA SER A 149 26.92 7.78 -5.19
C SER A 149 27.71 8.69 -6.12
N THR A 150 27.48 10.00 -5.99
CA THR A 150 28.20 11.03 -6.73
C THR A 150 29.53 11.21 -6.03
N GLY A 151 30.33 10.12 -6.05
CA GLY A 151 31.71 10.09 -5.65
C GLY A 151 32.54 10.37 -6.89
N ARG A 152 33.28 11.48 -6.84
CA ARG A 152 34.39 11.79 -7.74
C ARG A 152 35.45 10.69 -7.75
#